data_AF-A0A7C8AG96-F1
#
_entry.id   AF-A0A7C8AG96-F1
#
_cell.length_a   1.000
_cell.length_b   1.000
_cell.length_c   1.000
_cell.angle_alpha   90.00
_cell.angle_beta   90.00
_cell.angle_gamma   90.00
#
_symmetry.space_group_name_H-M   'P 1'
#
loop_
_entity.id
_entity.type
_entity.pdbx_description
1 polymer ?
#
loop_
_entity_poly.entity_id
_entity_poly.type
_entity_poly.pdbx_seq_one_letter_code
_entity_poly.pdbx_strand_id
1 'polypeptide(L)' 'MDSFEYRVTLHPADVFREMILFCSRDGSCNVGMVASEQIKKMETLLNEGGLQGWELVQANFGKDGVLVFWKRQMH' A
#
# COMPACT_ATOMS: atom_id res chain seq x y z
N MET A 1 -28.26 -1.80 8.64
CA MET A 1 -27.16 -1.41 7.73
C MET A 1 -25.94 -1.26 8.59
N ASP A 2 -24.86 -1.94 8.23
CA ASP A 2 -23.58 -1.75 8.92
C ASP A 2 -23.07 -0.34 8.64
N SER A 3 -22.60 0.34 9.68
CA SER A 3 -21.97 1.65 9.58
C SER A 3 -20.47 1.45 9.42
N PHE A 4 -19.81 2.28 8.61
CA PHE A 4 -18.38 2.16 8.34
C PHE A 4 -17.66 3.47 8.62
N GLU A 5 -16.49 3.36 9.24
CA GLU A 5 -15.51 4.41 9.34
C GLU A 5 -14.46 4.21 8.24
N TYR A 6 -14.01 5.29 7.60
CA TYR A 6 -12.97 5.26 6.56
C TYR A 6 -11.77 6.09 6.98
N ARG A 7 -10.58 5.57 6.68
CA ARG A 7 -9.31 6.28 6.91
C ARG A 7 -8.47 6.25 5.64
N VAL A 8 -7.79 7.36 5.35
CA VAL A 8 -6.81 7.44 4.26
C VAL A 8 -5.44 7.74 4.85
N THR A 9 -4.43 6.94 4.51
CA THR A 9 -3.05 7.15 4.96
C THR A 9 -2.11 7.29 3.78
N LEU A 10 -1.14 8.19 3.90
CA LEU A 10 -0.07 8.37 2.93
C LEU A 10 1.23 7.83 3.54
N HIS A 11 1.84 6.88 2.84
CA HIS A 11 3.13 6.30 3.18
C HIS A 11 4.17 6.77 2.18
N PRO A 12 5.09 7.66 2.58
CA PRO A 12 6.09 8.26 1.70
C PRO A 12 6.91 7.25 0.88
N ALA A 13 7.32 7.63 -0.33
CA ALA A 13 8.10 6.78 -1.24
C ALA A 13 9.47 6.36 -0.68
N ASP A 14 10.03 7.09 0.28
CA ASP A 14 11.27 6.72 0.96
C ASP A 14 11.12 5.47 1.85
N VAL A 15 9.93 5.21 2.38
CA VAL A 15 9.56 3.93 3.01
C VAL A 15 9.66 2.81 1.98
N PHE A 16 9.27 3.11 0.73
CA PHE A 16 9.15 2.16 -0.37
C PHE A 16 10.28 2.20 -1.42
N ARG A 17 11.46 2.68 -1.00
CA ARG A 17 12.61 3.09 -1.83
C ARG A 17 13.09 2.12 -2.93
N GLU A 18 12.80 0.82 -2.82
CA GLU A 18 13.29 -0.21 -3.75
C GLU A 18 12.18 -0.81 -4.64
N MET A 19 11.00 -0.19 -4.70
CA MET A 19 10.05 -0.49 -5.77
C MET A 19 10.45 0.28 -7.04
N ILE A 20 11.41 -0.27 -7.78
CA ILE A 20 11.80 0.27 -9.09
C ILE A 20 10.80 -0.27 -10.12
N LEU A 21 9.88 0.59 -10.58
CA LEU A 21 9.12 0.36 -11.80
C LEU A 21 10.11 0.39 -12.98
N PHE A 22 10.57 -0.78 -13.41
CA PHE A 22 11.30 -0.91 -14.66
C PHE A 22 10.29 -0.77 -15.81
N CYS A 23 10.14 0.44 -16.34
CA CYS A 23 9.55 0.60 -17.65
C CYS A 23 10.65 0.33 -18.68
N SER A 24 10.55 -0.83 -19.34
CA SER A 24 11.49 -1.21 -20.37
C SER A 24 11.29 -0.32 -21.61
N ARG A 25 12.25 -0.32 -22.53
CA ARG A 25 12.22 0.56 -23.72
C ARG A 25 11.00 0.33 -24.64
N ASP A 26 10.30 -0.79 -24.51
CA ASP A 26 9.10 -1.11 -25.29
C ASP A 26 7.78 -0.58 -24.68
N GLY A 27 7.84 0.11 -23.54
CA GLY A 27 6.66 0.65 -22.86
C GLY A 27 5.98 -0.34 -21.90
N SER A 28 6.50 -1.56 -21.74
CA SER A 28 6.09 -2.46 -20.67
C SER A 28 6.70 -2.03 -19.34
N CYS A 29 5.86 -1.67 -18.37
CA CYS A 29 6.29 -1.51 -16.99
C CYS A 29 6.16 -2.88 -16.31
N ASN A 30 7.30 -3.53 -16.14
CA ASN A 30 7.38 -4.82 -15.47
C ASN A 30 7.73 -4.59 -14.01
N VAL A 31 7.10 -5.32 -13.10
CA VAL A 31 7.45 -5.30 -11.67
C VAL A 31 8.79 -6.02 -11.52
N GLY A 32 9.89 -5.32 -11.83
CA GLY A 32 11.23 -5.86 -11.67
C GLY A 32 11.54 -5.99 -10.19
N MET A 33 11.52 -7.24 -9.70
CA MET A 33 11.90 -7.65 -8.34
C MET A 33 11.59 -6.58 -7.27
N VAL A 34 10.34 -6.55 -6.79
CA VAL A 34 10.08 -5.89 -5.51
C VAL A 34 11.04 -6.51 -4.51
N ALA A 35 12.01 -5.75 -4.03
CA ALA A 35 12.96 -6.25 -3.06
C ALA A 35 12.17 -6.86 -1.91
N SER A 36 12.56 -8.04 -1.43
CA SER A 36 11.82 -8.77 -0.39
C SER A 36 11.52 -7.90 0.84
N GLU A 37 12.39 -6.93 1.13
CA GLU A 37 12.22 -5.93 2.18
C GLU A 37 11.01 -4.99 1.96
N GLN A 38 10.65 -4.68 0.72
CA GLN A 38 9.48 -3.87 0.38
C GLN A 38 8.17 -4.65 0.58
N ILE A 39 8.17 -5.94 0.24
CA ILE A 39 7.04 -6.85 0.51
C ILE A 39 6.81 -6.92 2.02
N LYS A 40 7.87 -7.11 2.80
CA LYS A 40 7.79 -7.13 4.27
C LYS A 40 7.25 -5.83 4.85
N LYS A 41 7.70 -4.67 4.35
CA LYS A 41 7.17 -3.37 4.81
C LYS A 41 5.68 -3.21 4.54
N MET A 42 5.23 -3.63 3.36
CA MET A 42 3.80 -3.63 3.05
C MET A 42 3.04 -4.59 3.97
N GLU A 43 3.57 -5.80 4.18
CA GLU A 43 2.97 -6.79 5.08
C GLU A 43 2.86 -6.24 6.52
N THR A 44 3.90 -5.60 7.04
CA THR A 44 3.88 -4.92 8.35
C THR A 44 2.79 -3.86 8.39
N LEU A 45 2.71 -2.99 7.37
CA LEU A 45 1.67 -1.96 7.28
C LEU A 45 0.25 -2.55 7.36
N LEU A 46 -0.01 -3.59 6.56
CA LEU A 46 -1.30 -4.25 6.48
C LEU A 46 -1.67 -4.90 7.81
N ASN A 47 -0.72 -5.57 8.45
CA ASN A 47 -0.92 -6.22 9.74
C ASN A 47 -1.17 -5.20 10.87
N GLU A 48 -0.44 -4.07 10.90
CA GLU A 48 -0.68 -3.01 11.87
C GLU A 48 -2.09 -2.41 11.75
N GLY A 49 -2.58 -2.22 10.51
CA GLY A 49 -3.95 -1.80 10.24
C GLY A 49 -4.97 -2.86 10.67
N GLY A 50 -4.74 -4.11 10.29
CA GLY A 50 -5.61 -5.25 10.65
C GLY A 50 -5.75 -5.45 12.16
N LEU A 51 -4.67 -5.30 12.93
CA LEU A 51 -4.68 -5.38 14.40
C LEU A 51 -5.56 -4.31 15.06
N GLN A 52 -5.80 -3.19 14.37
CA GLN A 52 -6.68 -2.10 14.81
C GLN A 52 -8.13 -2.25 14.29
N GLY A 53 -8.42 -3.35 13.59
CA GLY A 53 -9.71 -3.64 12.97
C GLY A 53 -9.93 -2.97 11.62
N TRP A 54 -8.88 -2.42 10.99
CA TRP A 54 -8.99 -1.85 9.66
C TRP A 54 -8.85 -2.92 8.57
N GLU A 55 -9.77 -2.90 7.62
CA GLU A 55 -9.69 -3.65 6.37
C GLU A 55 -9.13 -2.76 5.26
N LEU A 56 -8.21 -3.31 4.48
CA LEU A 56 -7.72 -2.66 3.27
C LEU A 56 -8.84 -2.62 2.21
N VAL A 57 -9.14 -1.43 1.69
CA VAL A 57 -10.03 -1.24 0.54
C VAL A 57 -9.22 -1.17 -0.75
N GLN A 58 -8.20 -0.32 -0.76
CA GLN A 58 -7.37 -0.07 -1.96
C GLN A 58 -6.03 0.52 -1.55
N ALA A 59 -4.99 0.23 -2.32
CA ALA A 59 -3.70 0.91 -2.26
C ALA A 59 -3.34 1.44 -3.66
N ASN A 60 -2.96 2.71 -3.73
CA ASN A 60 -2.49 3.36 -4.96
C ASN A 60 -1.02 3.74 -4.81
N PHE A 61 -0.21 3.30 -5.76
CA PHE A 61 1.22 3.59 -5.81
C PHE A 61 1.47 4.77 -6.76
N GLY A 62 2.25 5.74 -6.31
CA GLY A 62 2.65 6.89 -7.09
C GLY A 62 4.10 7.28 -6.81
N LYS A 63 4.59 8.28 -7.54
CA LYS A 63 5.98 8.78 -7.41
C LYS A 63 6.33 9.26 -5.99
N ASP A 64 5.34 9.73 -5.23
CA ASP A 64 5.52 10.32 -3.91
C ASP A 64 5.25 9.32 -2.77
N GLY A 65 4.77 8.12 -3.08
CA GLY A 65 4.52 7.07 -2.09
C GLY A 65 3.29 6.22 -2.38
N VAL A 66 2.73 5.64 -1.31
CA VAL A 66 1.55 4.78 -1.35
C VAL A 66 0.41 5.44 -0.58
N LEU A 67 -0.71 5.64 -1.25
CA LEU A 67 -1.95 6.09 -0.65
C LEU A 67 -2.82 4.86 -0.35
N VAL A 68 -3.18 4.67 0.91
CA VAL A 68 -3.92 3.48 1.36
C VAL A 68 -5.26 3.89 1.94
N PHE A 69 -6.31 3.23 1.46
CA PHE A 69 -7.70 3.43 1.87
C PHE A 69 -8.11 2.27 2.76
N TRP A 70 -8.60 2.61 3.93
CA TRP A 70 -9.03 1.68 4.96
C TRP A 70 -10.51 1.85 5.22
N LYS A 71 -11.16 0.76 5.60
CA LYS A 71 -12.51 0.77 6.17
C LYS A 71 -12.51 -0.04 7.46
N ARG A 72 -13.39 0.31 8.39
CA ARG A 72 -13.67 -0.48 9.59
C ARG A 72 -15.15 -0.43 9.88
N GLN A 73 -15.75 -1.55 10.25
CA GLN A 73 -17.14 -1.58 10.70
C GLN A 73 -17.26 -0.88 12.06
N MET A 74 -18.20 0.06 12.16
CA MET A 74 -18.57 0.72 13.41
C MET A 74 -19.59 -0.15 14.14
N HIS A 75 -19.38 -0.35 15.44
CA HIS A 75 -20.31 -1.03 16.34
C HIS A 75 -21.13 -0.01 17.12
#